data_AF-A0A7Y4SK59-F1
#
_entry.id   AF-A0A7Y4SK59-F1
#
_cell.length_a   1.000
_cell.length_b   1.000
_cell.length_c   1.000
_cell.angle_alpha   90.00
_cell.angle_beta   90.00
_cell.angle_gamma   90.00
#
_symmetry.space_group_name_H-M   'P 1'
#
loop_
_entity.id
_entity.type
_entity.pdbx_description
1 polymer ?
#
loop_
_entity_poly.entity_id
_entity_poly.type
_entity_poly.pdbx_seq_one_letter_code
_entity_poly.pdbx_strand_id
1 'polypeptide(L)'
;IEELRGGQSIPVQLLDHVSRSLPDLLWLTSMTQTDSQVTLVGSSRTLMALSDFVGNLGGGSVLRRPIEIVDSQVQEGKGSGANATPDLIQFTVRAQLNRPEPKPEEAPAGRGRPARPARGRQGAPR
;
A
#
# COMPACT_ATOMS: atom_id res chain seq x y z
N ILE A 1 4.41 -10.33 -19.64
CA ILE A 1 5.21 -9.08 -19.62
C ILE A 1 4.37 -7.81 -19.43
N GLU A 2 3.04 -7.87 -19.54
CA GLU A 2 2.11 -6.76 -19.24
C GLU A 2 2.05 -6.44 -17.74
N GLU A 3 2.07 -7.47 -16.89
CA GLU A 3 1.96 -7.39 -15.42
C GLU A 3 3.14 -6.66 -14.74
N LEU A 4 4.32 -6.70 -15.35
CA LEU A 4 5.53 -6.04 -14.82
C LEU A 4 5.55 -4.53 -15.10
N ARG A 5 4.68 -4.02 -15.97
CA ARG A 5 4.57 -2.57 -16.23
C ARG A 5 3.62 -1.89 -15.24
N GLY A 6 2.59 -2.59 -14.74
CA GLY A 6 1.66 -2.07 -13.73
C GLY A 6 2.30 -1.84 -12.35
N GLY A 7 3.33 -2.62 -12.00
CA GLY A 7 4.04 -2.49 -10.72
C GLY A 7 5.01 -1.31 -10.63
N GLN A 8 5.36 -0.66 -11.76
CA GLN A 8 6.39 0.38 -11.78
C GLN A 8 5.89 1.75 -11.32
N SER A 9 4.58 2.03 -11.37
CA SER A 9 4.02 3.33 -10.95
C SER A 9 3.56 3.35 -9.49
N ILE A 10 3.43 2.20 -8.85
CA ILE A 10 2.95 2.06 -7.47
C ILE A 10 3.81 2.81 -6.43
N PRO A 11 5.16 2.73 -6.42
CA PRO A 11 5.95 3.42 -5.41
C PRO A 11 5.88 4.94 -5.54
N VAL A 12 5.78 5.46 -6.77
CA VAL A 12 5.66 6.90 -7.02
C VAL A 12 4.28 7.40 -6.63
N GLN A 13 3.22 6.66 -6.96
CA GLN A 13 1.86 7.00 -6.54
C GLN A 13 1.71 6.94 -5.01
N LEU A 14 2.37 5.98 -4.35
CA LEU A 14 2.43 5.92 -2.90
C LEU A 14 3.10 7.17 -2.33
N LEU A 15 4.26 7.55 -2.86
CA LEU A 15 4.97 8.75 -2.40
C LEU A 15 4.14 10.03 -2.64
N ASP A 16 3.52 10.17 -3.81
CA ASP A 16 2.62 11.29 -4.11
C ASP A 16 1.43 11.33 -3.15
N HIS A 17 0.81 10.18 -2.87
CA HIS A 17 -0.31 10.09 -1.94
C HIS A 17 0.11 10.43 -0.51
N VAL A 18 1.25 9.92 -0.04
CA VAL A 18 1.79 10.24 1.28
C VAL A 18 2.08 11.73 1.36
N SER A 19 2.77 12.30 0.36
CA SER A 19 3.09 13.72 0.28
C SER A 19 1.85 14.62 0.40
N ARG A 20 0.77 14.27 -0.30
CA ARG A 20 -0.51 15.02 -0.24
C ARG A 20 -1.29 14.82 1.05
N SER A 21 -1.03 13.74 1.78
CA SER A 21 -1.70 13.42 3.04
C SER A 21 -0.97 13.99 4.27
N LEU A 22 0.21 14.61 4.08
CA LEU A 22 1.00 15.18 5.16
C LEU A 22 0.40 16.52 5.64
N PRO A 23 0.10 16.65 6.95
CA PRO A 23 -0.32 17.91 7.54
C PRO A 23 0.86 18.85 7.81
N ASP A 24 0.58 20.16 7.94
CA ASP A 24 1.57 21.25 8.04
C ASP A 24 2.56 21.12 9.21
N LEU A 25 2.13 20.48 10.31
CA LEU A 25 2.90 20.35 11.56
C LEU A 25 3.59 18.98 11.72
N LEU A 26 3.73 18.23 10.63
CA LEU A 26 4.27 16.87 10.62
C LEU A 26 5.23 16.68 9.46
N TRP A 27 6.35 16.01 9.73
CA TRP A 27 7.31 15.63 8.69
C TRP A 27 7.74 14.19 8.85
N LEU A 28 8.19 13.60 7.74
CA LEU A 28 8.77 12.27 7.71
C LEU A 28 10.29 12.36 7.77
N THR A 29 10.87 11.50 8.59
CA THR A 29 12.32 11.33 8.74
C THR A 29 12.82 10.13 7.96
N SER A 30 12.00 9.08 7.85
CA SER A 30 12.31 7.89 7.08
C SER A 30 11.04 7.24 6.53
N MET A 31 11.14 6.71 5.32
CA MET A 31 10.08 5.90 4.70
C MET A 31 10.74 4.66 4.12
N THR A 32 10.26 3.49 4.56
CA THR A 32 10.75 2.20 4.09
C THR A 32 9.59 1.39 3.55
N GLN A 33 9.71 0.93 2.31
CA GLN A 33 8.76 0.01 1.70
C GLN A 33 9.42 -1.35 1.52
N THR A 34 8.81 -2.38 2.10
CA THR A 34 9.26 -3.77 1.97
C THR A 34 8.08 -4.60 1.44
N ASP A 35 8.19 -5.05 0.19
CA ASP A 35 7.14 -5.80 -0.51
C ASP A 35 5.77 -5.08 -0.50
N SER A 36 4.88 -5.50 0.39
CA SER A 36 3.52 -4.96 0.58
C SER A 36 3.37 -4.20 1.90
N GLN A 37 4.46 -3.98 2.63
CA GLN A 37 4.48 -3.25 3.91
C GLN A 37 5.18 -1.91 3.70
N VAL A 38 4.59 -0.85 4.24
CA VAL A 38 5.14 0.50 4.24
C VAL A 38 5.29 0.94 5.68
N THR A 39 6.51 1.25 6.08
CA THR A 39 6.84 1.82 7.38
C THR A 39 7.20 3.28 7.18
N LEU A 40 6.49 4.16 7.86
CA LEU A 40 6.71 5.60 7.86
C LEU A 40 7.16 6.02 9.25
N VAL A 41 8.29 6.71 9.33
CA VAL A 41 8.84 7.24 10.57
C VAL A 41 8.90 8.75 10.42
N GLY A 42 8.37 9.46 11.40
CA GLY A 42 8.32 10.91 11.35
C GLY A 42 8.28 11.54 12.73
N SER A 43 8.19 12.87 12.71
CA SER A 43 7.95 13.66 13.91
C SER A 43 6.84 14.66 13.66
N SER A 44 6.03 14.88 14.68
CA SER A 44 4.91 15.81 14.67
C SER A 44 5.01 16.77 15.85
N ARG A 45 4.54 18.00 15.68
CA ARG A 45 4.40 18.96 16.80
C ARG A 45 3.17 18.70 17.67
N THR A 46 2.17 17.96 17.16
CA THR A 46 0.91 17.73 17.88
C THR A 46 0.39 16.31 17.66
N LEU A 47 -0.29 15.77 18.66
CA LEU A 47 -0.94 14.45 18.53
C LEU A 47 -2.10 14.50 17.53
N MET A 48 -2.78 15.63 17.43
CA MET A 48 -3.89 15.84 16.50
C MET A 48 -3.43 15.71 15.03
N ALA A 49 -2.26 16.27 14.68
CA ALA A 49 -1.68 16.10 13.35
C ALA A 49 -1.30 14.64 13.04
N LEU A 50 -0.90 13.85 14.04
CA LEU A 50 -0.66 12.42 13.85
C LEU A 50 -1.98 11.67 13.56
N SER A 51 -3.04 11.95 14.32
CA SER A 51 -4.35 11.32 14.10
C SER A 51 -4.93 11.66 12.73
N ASP A 52 -4.81 12.92 12.32
CA ASP A 52 -5.24 13.39 10.99
C ASP A 52 -4.46 12.69 9.87
N PHE A 53 -3.14 12.59 10.01
CA PHE A 53 -2.27 11.87 9.07
C PHE A 53 -2.69 10.40 8.89
N VAL A 54 -2.93 9.67 9.98
CA VAL A 54 -3.39 8.28 9.93
C VAL A 54 -4.76 8.16 9.26
N GLY A 55 -5.66 9.12 9.50
CA GLY A 55 -6.96 9.22 8.85
C GLY A 55 -6.83 9.45 7.34
N ASN A 56 -6.01 10.42 6.94
CA ASN A 56 -5.79 10.80 5.54
C ASN A 56 -5.11 9.68 4.74
N LEU A 57 -4.15 8.95 5.35
CA LEU A 57 -3.53 7.78 4.72
C LEU A 57 -4.56 6.67 4.40
N GLY A 58 -5.56 6.51 5.26
CA GLY A 58 -6.61 5.51 5.09
C GLY A 58 -7.66 5.85 4.02
N GLY A 59 -7.63 7.07 3.45
CA GLY A 59 -8.61 7.53 2.45
C GLY A 59 -8.30 7.08 1.01
N GLY A 60 -7.08 6.65 0.71
CA GLY A 60 -6.63 6.30 -0.63
C GLY A 60 -6.90 4.85 -1.04
N SER A 61 -7.01 4.60 -2.35
CA SER A 61 -7.06 3.22 -2.90
C SER A 61 -5.70 2.51 -2.93
N VAL A 62 -4.61 3.23 -2.64
CA VAL A 62 -3.21 2.76 -2.70
C VAL A 62 -2.83 1.95 -1.45
N LEU A 63 -3.40 2.30 -0.28
CA LEU A 63 -3.10 1.66 1.01
C LEU A 63 -4.32 0.86 1.50
N ARG A 64 -4.10 -0.36 2.00
CA ARG A 64 -5.11 -1.11 2.72
C ARG A 64 -5.22 -0.59 4.15
N ARG A 65 -6.46 -0.48 4.62
CA ARG A 65 -6.80 -0.27 6.03
C ARG A 65 -6.72 -1.61 6.78
N PRO A 66 -6.35 -1.62 8.07
CA PRO A 66 -6.02 -0.47 8.92
C PRO A 66 -4.58 0.03 8.78
N ILE A 67 -4.38 1.32 9.07
CA ILE A 67 -3.06 1.92 9.28
C ILE A 67 -2.78 1.83 10.78
N GLU A 68 -1.66 1.23 11.16
CA GLU A 68 -1.31 0.95 12.56
C GLU A 68 -0.22 1.91 13.04
N ILE A 69 -0.42 2.49 14.23
CA ILE A 69 0.61 3.26 14.91
C ILE A 69 1.42 2.27 15.74
N VAL A 70 2.67 2.03 15.34
CA VAL A 70 3.58 1.08 16.00
C VAL A 70 4.16 1.69 17.26
N ASP A 71 4.54 2.96 17.17
CA ASP A 71 5.20 3.67 18.24
C ASP A 71 4.86 5.16 18.18
N SER A 72 4.71 5.78 19.35
CA SER A 72 4.48 7.21 19.50
C SER A 72 5.12 7.67 20.80
N GLN A 73 6.23 8.39 20.71
CA GLN A 73 7.02 8.86 21.84
C GLN A 73 7.06 10.39 21.83
N VAL A 74 6.82 11.01 22.97
CA VAL A 74 7.05 12.44 23.15
C VAL A 74 8.53 12.63 23.44
N GLN A 75 9.25 13.20 22.49
CA GLN A 75 10.62 13.65 22.65
C GLN A 75 10.60 15.09 23.16
N GLU A 76 11.00 15.25 24.42
CA GLU A 76 11.12 16.56 25.01
C GLU A 76 12.19 17.40 24.30
N GLY A 77 11.85 18.66 24.12
CA GLY A 77 12.70 19.67 23.53
C GLY A 77 14.03 19.81 24.29
N LYS A 78 15.16 19.66 23.59
CA LYS A 78 16.48 19.83 24.22
C LYS A 78 16.92 21.29 24.21
N GLY A 79 17.35 21.79 25.36
CA GLY A 79 17.98 23.11 25.55
C GLY A 79 17.22 23.99 26.54
N SER A 80 17.94 24.94 27.15
CA SER A 80 17.39 25.93 28.08
C SER A 80 17.70 27.34 27.57
N GLY A 81 16.72 28.24 27.58
CA GLY A 81 16.87 29.62 27.10
C GLY A 81 16.60 29.79 25.60
N ALA A 82 17.24 30.77 24.94
CA ALA A 82 16.92 31.19 23.57
C ALA A 82 17.18 30.13 22.47
N ASN A 83 17.84 29.01 22.79
CA ASN A 83 18.13 27.89 21.88
C ASN A 83 17.34 26.61 22.24
N ALA A 84 16.25 26.72 23.00
CA ALA A 84 15.42 25.57 23.32
C ALA A 84 14.74 25.02 22.06
N THR A 85 14.96 23.73 21.79
CA THR A 85 14.21 23.00 20.76
C THR A 85 12.80 22.76 21.31
N PRO A 86 11.72 22.90 20.53
CA PRO A 86 10.38 22.57 20.98
C PRO A 86 10.19 21.05 21.16
N ASP A 87 9.22 20.67 21.99
CA ASP A 87 8.80 19.28 22.15
C ASP A 87 8.23 18.72 20.85
N LEU A 88 8.56 17.45 20.60
CA LEU A 88 8.30 16.76 19.34
C LEU A 88 7.72 15.39 19.65
N ILE A 89 6.78 14.93 18.85
CA ILE A 89 6.22 13.59 18.97
C ILE A 89 6.80 12.77 17.85
N GLN A 90 7.73 11.88 18.16
CA GLN A 90 8.23 10.91 17.20
C GLN A 90 7.22 9.78 17.06
N PHE A 91 6.91 9.41 15.81
CA PHE A 91 5.95 8.35 15.55
C PHE A 91 6.48 7.39 14.49
N THR A 92 6.06 6.14 14.62
CA THR A 92 6.24 5.10 13.62
C THR A 92 4.88 4.55 13.23
N VAL A 93 4.54 4.65 11.96
CA VAL A 93 3.29 4.17 11.39
C VAL A 93 3.59 3.07 10.39
N ARG A 94 2.79 2.00 10.42
CA ARG A 94 2.84 0.91 9.46
C ARG A 94 1.54 0.85 8.69
N ALA A 95 1.68 0.65 7.39
CA ALA A 95 0.59 0.54 6.44
C ALA A 95 0.84 -0.64 5.51
N GLN A 96 -0.23 -1.26 5.02
CA GLN A 96 -0.12 -2.29 4.00
C GLN A 96 -0.47 -1.69 2.64
N LEU A 97 0.32 -1.99 1.63
CA LEU A 97 0.04 -1.56 0.27
C LEU A 97 -1.04 -2.44 -0.33
N ASN A 98 -2.04 -1.83 -0.94
CA ASN A 98 -3.07 -2.55 -1.68
C ASN A 98 -2.51 -2.96 -3.04
N ARG A 99 -1.70 -4.03 -3.05
CA ARG A 99 -1.39 -4.69 -4.31
C ARG A 99 -2.69 -5.33 -4.80
N PRO A 100 -3.19 -5.01 -6.01
CA PRO A 100 -4.21 -5.85 -6.61
C PRO A 100 -3.58 -7.23 -6.70
N GLU A 101 -4.09 -8.16 -5.89
CA GLU A 101 -3.87 -9.58 -6.12
C GLU A 101 -4.22 -9.78 -7.60
N PRO A 102 -3.39 -10.48 -8.40
CA PRO A 102 -3.84 -10.91 -9.70
C PRO A 102 -5.12 -11.68 -9.41
N LYS A 103 -6.25 -11.08 -9.80
CA LYS A 103 -7.56 -11.71 -9.76
C LYS A 103 -7.28 -13.09 -10.36
N PRO A 104 -7.50 -14.21 -9.65
CA PRO A 104 -7.43 -15.50 -10.29
C PRO A 104 -8.34 -15.35 -11.48
N GLU A 105 -7.73 -15.37 -12.68
CA GLU A 105 -8.44 -15.54 -13.92
C GLU A 105 -9.49 -16.59 -13.60
N GLU A 106 -10.76 -16.15 -13.60
CA GLU A 106 -11.90 -17.03 -13.38
C GLU A 106 -11.68 -18.17 -14.35
N ALA A 107 -11.28 -19.31 -13.79
CA ALA A 107 -11.01 -20.52 -14.52
C ALA A 107 -12.19 -20.71 -15.46
N PRO A 108 -11.95 -20.95 -16.77
CA PRO A 108 -12.99 -20.91 -17.77
C PRO A 108 -14.12 -21.84 -17.32
N ALA A 109 -15.23 -21.22 -16.93
CA ALA A 109 -16.43 -21.92 -16.54
C ALA A 109 -16.94 -22.69 -17.75
N GLY A 110 -16.68 -23.99 -17.73
CA GLY A 110 -17.43 -25.04 -18.39
C GLY A 110 -18.12 -24.69 -19.70
N ARG A 111 -17.57 -25.21 -20.79
CA ARG A 111 -18.42 -26.02 -21.67
C ARG A 111 -17.69 -27.29 -22.06
N GLY A 112 -17.76 -28.26 -21.15
CA GLY A 112 -17.76 -29.65 -21.56
C GLY A 112 -18.84 -29.84 -22.62
N ARG A 113 -18.41 -30.15 -23.84
CA ARG A 113 -19.10 -31.10 -24.70
C ARG A 113 -18.12 -32.24 -24.92
N PRO A 114 -18.33 -33.41 -24.29
CA PRO A 114 -17.76 -34.62 -24.85
C PRO A 114 -18.66 -35.04 -26.02
N ALA A 115 -18.12 -35.02 -27.23
CA ALA A 115 -18.69 -35.79 -28.34
C ALA A 115 -17.60 -36.11 -29.38
N ARG A 116 -16.78 -37.10 -29.01
CA ARG A 116 -16.39 -38.26 -29.84
C ARG A 116 -15.64 -37.99 -31.15
N PRO A 117 -14.33 -38.29 -31.24
CA PRO A 117 -13.65 -38.49 -32.52
C PRO A 117 -13.86 -39.94 -32.98
N ALA A 118 -14.08 -40.13 -34.29
CA ALA A 118 -13.36 -41.09 -35.12
C ALA A 118 -14.15 -41.40 -36.41
N ARG A 119 -13.58 -40.90 -37.49
CA ARG A 119 -13.85 -41.28 -38.87
C ARG A 119 -13.15 -42.61 -39.18
N GLY A 120 -13.85 -43.51 -39.87
CA GLY A 120 -13.35 -44.76 -40.46
C GLY A 120 -14.55 -45.71 -40.62
N ARG A 121 -14.79 -46.42 -41.72
CA ARG A 121 -13.94 -46.87 -42.82
C ARG A 121 -14.86 -47.44 -43.92
N GLN A 122 -14.35 -47.40 -45.13
CA GLN A 122 -14.86 -47.87 -46.43
C GLN A 122 -15.54 -49.27 -46.48
N GLY A 123 -16.39 -49.44 -47.51
CA GLY A 123 -16.77 -50.69 -48.22
C GLY A 123 -18.27 -50.99 -48.16
N ALA A 124 -19.01 -51.43 -49.18
CA ALA A 124 -18.84 -51.78 -50.60
C ALA A 124 -20.28 -51.99 -51.19
N PRO A 125 -20.48 -52.25 -52.50
CA PRO A 125 -21.78 -52.18 -53.19
C PRO A 125 -22.53 -53.52 -53.20
N ARG A 126 -23.87 -53.51 -53.38
CA ARG A 126 -24.67 -54.52 -54.11
C ARG A 126 -25.99 -53.93 -54.58
#